data_AF-A0A3M1MZR5-F1
#
_entry.id   AF-A0A3M1MZR5-F1
#
_cell.length_a   1.000
_cell.length_b   1.000
_cell.length_c   1.000
_cell.angle_alpha   90.00
_cell.angle_beta   90.00
_cell.angle_gamma   90.00
#
_symmetry.space_group_name_H-M   'P 1'
#
loop_
_entity.id
_entity.type
_entity.pdbx_description
1 polymer ?
#
loop_
_entity_poly.entity_id
_entity_poly.type
_entity_poly.pdbx_seq_one_letter_code
_entity_poly.pdbx_strand_id
1 'polypeptide(L)'
;MSTKFVRFTVVWLVVFNLIGFAGKARANANHDVSLASSLRVQFVHVATADNINSFWTTIDHPLTNGNPNAIILVTQNWNPGASCACVYDDHPIGVWYTGGKWAIFNMDGAAMPPNATFNVIIPTAGSNAFVHKAASGNIYGNNTVIDNSLTNNNPNAIVMVTPNYNPGGVGGTDNIHNIGVFYNGGKWAIFNQDSASMPVDAAFNVLVLAEDTGVFVHKATSGNITFNSTVIDNPLLNDYPNALVFVTPNWNPGGSGGTYLDKSIGVWYTGTKWAVFTQDGTSMPVDAAFNILVLAPKFDDFVHTATSANTVTHSTKIDNALTNGNPNAIVFATPNWNPGGSSGTYLNHNFGMWYTSSSGGQWRIFNQDIADMPIGAAFNVFVPNPDASVFVHKATASNTFANQTT
;
A
#
# COMPACT_ATOMS: atom_id res chain seq x y z
N MET A 1 35.64 52.73 56.05
CA MET A 1 35.53 51.91 54.82
C MET A 1 34.14 52.12 54.22
N SER A 2 33.92 53.27 53.58
CA SER A 2 33.78 53.48 52.13
C SER A 2 32.55 52.83 51.48
N THR A 3 31.44 53.55 51.54
CA THR A 3 30.38 53.63 50.52
C THR A 3 30.95 53.93 49.12
N LYS A 4 30.50 53.22 48.07
CA LYS A 4 30.61 53.63 46.65
C LYS A 4 29.36 53.13 45.91
N PHE A 5 28.44 54.02 45.54
CA PHE A 5 28.35 54.78 44.28
C PHE A 5 28.00 53.93 43.04
N VAL A 6 26.74 54.09 42.62
CA VAL A 6 26.21 53.78 41.29
C VAL A 6 26.87 54.69 40.24
N ARG A 7 27.25 54.14 39.08
CA ARG A 7 27.40 54.89 37.82
C ARG A 7 26.86 54.07 36.65
N PHE A 8 26.06 54.75 35.83
CA PHE A 8 25.41 54.31 34.61
C PHE A 8 26.34 54.38 33.38
N THR A 9 25.83 53.80 32.27
CA THR A 9 26.15 54.02 30.83
C THR A 9 27.38 53.25 30.30
N VAL A 10 27.41 52.61 29.12
CA VAL A 10 26.65 52.74 27.85
C VAL A 10 26.51 51.36 27.18
N VAL A 11 25.37 51.13 26.52
CA VAL A 11 25.04 49.99 25.66
C VAL A 11 25.70 50.16 24.28
N TRP A 12 26.40 49.12 23.79
CA TRP A 12 26.57 48.91 22.35
C TRP A 12 25.86 47.61 21.96
N LEU A 13 24.70 47.78 21.33
CA LEU A 13 23.93 46.71 20.69
C LEU A 13 24.48 46.54 19.27
N VAL A 14 25.14 45.41 18.99
CA VAL A 14 25.43 45.01 17.61
C VAL A 14 24.18 44.30 17.08
N VAL A 15 23.45 45.00 16.22
CA VAL A 15 22.28 44.48 15.50
C VAL A 15 22.77 43.70 14.28
N PHE A 16 22.57 42.38 14.28
CA PHE A 16 22.48 41.63 13.02
C PHE A 16 21.01 41.62 12.59
N ASN A 17 20.73 42.31 11.48
CA ASN A 17 19.44 42.28 10.80
C ASN A 17 19.20 40.87 10.23
N LEU A 18 18.21 40.15 10.77
CA LEU A 18 17.55 39.07 10.06
C LEU A 18 16.15 39.56 9.66
N ILE A 19 15.96 39.77 8.36
CA ILE A 19 14.67 40.11 7.76
C ILE A 19 13.81 38.84 7.80
N GLY A 20 12.88 38.75 8.75
CA GLY A 20 11.84 37.72 8.80
C GLY A 20 10.52 38.27 8.29
N PHE A 21 10.13 37.92 7.07
CA PHE A 21 8.81 38.21 6.52
C PHE A 21 7.72 37.49 7.33
N ALA A 22 6.71 38.24 7.74
CA ALA A 22 5.49 37.73 8.34
C ALA A 22 4.64 36.97 7.29
N GLY A 23 4.70 35.64 7.31
CA GLY A 23 3.74 34.76 6.65
C GLY A 23 2.77 34.20 7.69
N LYS A 24 1.49 34.56 7.61
CA LYS A 24 0.42 33.89 8.36
C LYS A 24 0.38 32.41 7.95
N ALA A 25 0.90 31.52 8.79
CA ALA A 25 0.68 30.09 8.65
C ALA A 25 -0.80 29.81 8.90
N ARG A 26 -1.57 29.61 7.82
CA ARG A 26 -2.82 28.86 7.90
C ARG A 26 -2.44 27.41 8.17
N ALA A 27 -2.84 26.89 9.32
CA ALA A 27 -2.75 25.47 9.63
C ALA A 27 -3.55 24.71 8.56
N ASN A 28 -2.84 24.04 7.64
CA ASN A 28 -3.42 22.95 6.89
C ASN A 28 -3.40 21.75 7.84
N ALA A 29 -4.57 21.25 8.17
CA ALA A 29 -4.70 19.99 8.89
C ALA A 29 -4.12 18.89 7.97
N ASN A 30 -2.87 18.50 8.19
CA ASN A 30 -2.30 17.29 7.61
C ASN A 30 -3.09 16.10 8.16
N HIS A 31 -4.08 15.64 7.40
CA HIS A 31 -4.49 14.25 7.40
C HIS A 31 -3.44 13.45 6.62
N ASP A 32 -2.20 13.41 7.13
CA ASP A 32 -1.19 12.45 6.67
C ASP A 32 -1.52 11.09 7.26
N VAL A 33 -2.47 10.41 6.62
CA VAL A 33 -2.62 8.97 6.75
C VAL A 33 -1.40 8.37 6.06
N SER A 34 -0.41 7.91 6.82
CA SER A 34 0.78 7.28 6.24
C SER A 34 0.35 6.07 5.39
N LEU A 35 1.02 5.84 4.25
CA LEU A 35 0.69 4.78 3.29
C LEU A 35 0.42 3.42 3.99
N ALA A 36 1.25 3.09 4.99
CA ALA A 36 1.18 1.87 5.80
C ALA A 36 -0.06 1.76 6.72
N SER A 37 -0.78 2.86 6.98
CA SER A 37 -2.01 2.84 7.79
C SER A 37 -3.28 2.65 6.96
N SER A 38 -3.23 2.88 5.64
CA SER A 38 -4.37 2.72 4.74
C SER A 38 -4.41 1.37 4.00
N LEU A 39 -3.27 0.71 3.84
CA LEU A 39 -3.13 -0.59 3.18
C LEU A 39 -3.16 -1.68 4.25
N ARG A 40 -4.20 -2.53 4.26
CA ARG A 40 -4.46 -3.44 5.38
C ARG A 40 -4.03 -4.86 5.11
N VAL A 41 -4.53 -5.45 4.03
CA VAL A 41 -4.20 -6.83 3.66
C VAL A 41 -3.94 -6.92 2.17
N GLN A 42 -2.91 -7.67 1.82
CA GLN A 42 -2.50 -7.94 0.45
C GLN A 42 -2.11 -9.40 0.30
N PHE A 43 -2.49 -10.02 -0.81
CA PHE A 43 -2.21 -11.42 -1.10
C PHE A 43 -2.31 -11.72 -2.59
N VAL A 44 -1.82 -12.88 -2.99
CA VAL A 44 -2.09 -13.44 -4.32
C VAL A 44 -3.35 -14.30 -4.21
N HIS A 45 -4.35 -14.00 -5.02
CA HIS A 45 -5.51 -14.85 -5.24
C HIS A 45 -5.25 -15.80 -6.40
N VAL A 46 -5.65 -17.07 -6.25
CA VAL A 46 -5.54 -18.09 -7.30
C VAL A 46 -6.94 -18.59 -7.63
N ALA A 47 -7.32 -18.54 -8.91
CA ALA A 47 -8.56 -19.11 -9.40
C ALA A 47 -8.43 -20.64 -9.47
N THR A 48 -8.87 -21.33 -8.43
CA THR A 48 -8.85 -22.80 -8.33
C THR A 48 -10.20 -23.38 -8.74
N ALA A 49 -10.26 -24.68 -9.05
CA ALA A 49 -11.51 -25.35 -9.37
C ALA A 49 -12.57 -25.22 -8.25
N ASP A 50 -12.14 -25.11 -6.99
CA ASP A 50 -13.02 -25.01 -5.82
C ASP A 50 -13.65 -23.63 -5.65
N ASN A 51 -13.02 -22.59 -6.20
CA ASN A 51 -13.46 -21.20 -6.04
C ASN A 51 -13.96 -20.56 -7.33
N ILE A 52 -13.81 -21.22 -8.48
CA ILE A 52 -14.34 -20.77 -9.77
C ILE A 52 -15.82 -21.15 -9.89
N ASN A 53 -16.61 -20.19 -10.37
CA ASN A 53 -17.95 -20.41 -10.87
C ASN A 53 -18.10 -19.64 -12.19
N SER A 54 -18.08 -20.37 -13.31
CA SER A 54 -18.17 -19.81 -14.66
C SER A 54 -17.13 -18.73 -14.94
N PHE A 55 -17.52 -17.45 -14.93
CA PHE A 55 -16.71 -16.28 -15.30
C PHE A 55 -16.09 -15.55 -14.10
N TRP A 56 -16.19 -16.12 -12.89
CA TRP A 56 -15.72 -15.48 -11.67
C TRP A 56 -15.10 -16.45 -10.66
N THR A 57 -14.32 -15.92 -9.72
CA THR A 57 -13.65 -16.67 -8.64
C THR A 57 -13.85 -15.99 -7.28
N THR A 58 -14.29 -16.74 -6.25
CA THR A 58 -14.53 -16.19 -4.90
C THR A 58 -13.24 -15.88 -4.16
N ILE A 59 -13.19 -14.70 -3.55
CA ILE A 59 -12.23 -14.34 -2.49
C ILE A 59 -12.84 -14.77 -1.16
N ASP A 60 -12.12 -15.63 -0.42
CA ASP A 60 -12.47 -15.99 0.95
C ASP A 60 -11.53 -15.30 1.92
N HIS A 61 -12.00 -14.22 2.56
CA HIS A 61 -11.17 -13.47 3.49
C HIS A 61 -11.99 -12.81 4.61
N PRO A 62 -11.55 -12.86 5.88
CA PRO A 62 -12.31 -12.29 7.00
C PRO A 62 -12.66 -10.80 6.88
N LEU A 63 -11.89 -10.03 6.11
CA LEU A 63 -12.15 -8.60 5.90
C LEU A 63 -13.19 -8.31 4.80
N THR A 64 -13.47 -9.27 3.93
CA THR A 64 -14.38 -9.12 2.78
C THR A 64 -15.66 -9.95 2.95
N ASN A 65 -15.59 -11.09 3.64
CA ASN A 65 -16.73 -11.95 3.92
C ASN A 65 -17.79 -11.22 4.75
N GLY A 66 -19.06 -11.28 4.33
CA GLY A 66 -20.16 -10.59 4.99
C GLY A 66 -20.09 -9.06 4.92
N ASN A 67 -19.10 -8.50 4.21
CA ASN A 67 -18.84 -7.06 4.17
C ASN A 67 -19.00 -6.52 2.73
N PRO A 68 -20.23 -6.14 2.32
CA PRO A 68 -20.47 -5.57 1.00
C PRO A 68 -19.90 -4.15 0.80
N ASN A 69 -19.29 -3.56 1.84
CA ASN A 69 -18.66 -2.24 1.79
C ASN A 69 -17.12 -2.32 1.75
N ALA A 70 -16.54 -3.53 1.62
CA ALA A 70 -15.10 -3.68 1.45
C ALA A 70 -14.64 -3.03 0.15
N ILE A 71 -13.51 -2.32 0.21
CA ILE A 71 -12.80 -1.84 -0.98
C ILE A 71 -11.78 -2.90 -1.36
N ILE A 72 -11.79 -3.33 -2.63
CA ILE A 72 -10.88 -4.35 -3.15
C ILE A 72 -10.31 -3.81 -4.46
N LEU A 73 -8.98 -3.81 -4.57
CA LEU A 73 -8.30 -3.55 -5.83
C LEU A 73 -7.58 -4.81 -6.28
N VAL A 74 -7.60 -5.05 -7.59
CA VAL A 74 -7.03 -6.25 -8.20
C VAL A 74 -6.18 -5.90 -9.41
N THR A 75 -5.20 -6.75 -9.69
CA THR A 75 -4.37 -6.70 -10.89
C THR A 75 -4.02 -8.13 -11.27
N GLN A 76 -4.16 -8.49 -12.55
CA GLN A 76 -3.72 -9.80 -13.04
C GLN A 76 -2.20 -9.94 -12.88
N ASN A 77 -1.76 -11.06 -12.32
CA ASN A 77 -0.37 -11.40 -12.12
C ASN A 77 -0.10 -12.74 -12.81
N TRP A 78 0.74 -12.76 -13.85
CA TRP A 78 0.92 -13.94 -14.69
C TRP A 78 1.78 -15.05 -14.07
N ASN A 79 2.69 -14.71 -13.16
CA ASN A 79 3.65 -15.65 -12.56
C ASN A 79 4.07 -15.25 -11.12
N PRO A 80 3.13 -15.22 -10.16
CA PRO A 80 3.43 -14.85 -8.78
C PRO A 80 4.55 -15.71 -8.18
N GLY A 81 5.47 -15.08 -7.46
CA GLY A 81 6.59 -15.77 -6.81
C GLY A 81 7.61 -16.36 -7.79
N ALA A 82 7.65 -15.87 -9.04
CA ALA A 82 8.39 -16.48 -10.16
C ALA A 82 7.99 -17.95 -10.43
N SER A 83 6.85 -18.39 -9.89
CA SER A 83 6.27 -19.69 -10.16
C SER A 83 5.22 -19.50 -11.26
N CYS A 84 5.44 -20.15 -12.41
CA CYS A 84 4.65 -19.89 -13.59
C CYS A 84 3.62 -20.99 -13.79
N ALA A 85 2.36 -20.71 -13.42
CA ALA A 85 1.23 -21.33 -14.09
C ALA A 85 1.06 -20.74 -15.50
N CYS A 86 1.52 -19.49 -15.71
CA CYS A 86 1.58 -18.78 -16.99
C CYS A 86 0.21 -18.58 -17.66
N VAL A 87 -0.82 -18.33 -16.87
CA VAL A 87 -2.21 -18.24 -17.37
C VAL A 87 -2.54 -16.81 -17.77
N TYR A 88 -2.84 -16.61 -19.04
CA TYR A 88 -3.38 -15.35 -19.55
C TYR A 88 -4.87 -15.25 -19.23
N ASP A 89 -5.31 -14.05 -18.89
CA ASP A 89 -6.72 -13.73 -18.68
C ASP A 89 -7.03 -12.40 -19.37
N ASP A 90 -7.03 -12.42 -20.71
CA ASP A 90 -7.16 -11.25 -21.58
C ASP A 90 -8.60 -10.72 -21.66
N HIS A 91 -9.14 -10.37 -20.50
CA HIS A 91 -10.50 -9.87 -20.34
C HIS A 91 -10.49 -8.67 -19.38
N PRO A 92 -11.38 -7.68 -19.55
CA PRO A 92 -11.59 -6.66 -18.53
C PRO A 92 -12.03 -7.33 -17.22
N ILE A 93 -11.29 -7.07 -16.14
CA ILE A 93 -11.57 -7.65 -14.82
C ILE A 93 -12.23 -6.64 -13.89
N GLY A 94 -13.11 -7.12 -13.04
CA GLY A 94 -13.76 -6.35 -12.00
C GLY A 94 -13.97 -7.16 -10.72
N VAL A 95 -14.57 -6.51 -9.72
CA VAL A 95 -15.01 -7.18 -8.49
C VAL A 95 -16.51 -7.03 -8.27
N TRP A 96 -17.13 -8.05 -7.67
CA TRP A 96 -18.53 -8.02 -7.28
C TRP A 96 -18.77 -8.80 -5.98
N TYR A 97 -19.79 -8.40 -5.24
CA TYR A 97 -20.23 -9.05 -4.01
C TYR A 97 -21.36 -10.05 -4.30
N THR A 98 -21.15 -11.32 -3.95
CA THR A 98 -22.05 -12.44 -4.28
C THR A 98 -23.18 -12.64 -3.27
N GLY A 99 -23.33 -11.74 -2.30
CA GLY A 99 -24.28 -11.87 -1.19
C GLY A 99 -23.69 -12.49 0.08
N GLY A 100 -22.41 -12.89 0.05
CA GLY A 100 -21.68 -13.39 1.22
C GLY A 100 -20.16 -13.28 1.12
N LYS A 101 -19.61 -13.37 -0.10
CA LYS A 101 -18.19 -13.18 -0.39
C LYS A 101 -18.02 -12.18 -1.52
N TRP A 102 -16.82 -11.65 -1.67
CA TRP A 102 -16.44 -10.94 -2.89
C TRP A 102 -15.88 -11.92 -3.92
N ALA A 103 -15.90 -11.54 -5.18
CA ALA A 103 -15.31 -12.31 -6.26
C ALA A 103 -14.65 -11.39 -7.29
N ILE A 104 -13.60 -11.91 -7.93
CA ILE A 104 -12.99 -11.34 -9.15
C ILE A 104 -13.69 -11.97 -10.33
N PHE A 105 -14.06 -11.19 -11.34
CA PHE A 105 -14.78 -11.70 -12.51
C PHE A 105 -14.34 -11.05 -13.80
N ASN A 106 -14.47 -11.81 -14.90
CA ASN A 106 -14.32 -11.33 -16.25
C ASN A 106 -15.62 -10.62 -16.63
N MET A 107 -15.53 -9.31 -16.84
CA MET A 107 -16.68 -8.43 -16.95
C MET A 107 -17.45 -8.65 -18.25
N ASP A 108 -16.79 -9.14 -19.29
CA ASP A 108 -17.40 -9.53 -20.56
C ASP A 108 -18.10 -10.90 -20.52
N GLY A 109 -18.07 -11.58 -19.37
CA GLY A 109 -18.69 -12.89 -19.18
C GLY A 109 -17.85 -14.07 -19.69
N ALA A 110 -16.60 -13.84 -20.12
CA ALA A 110 -15.69 -14.91 -20.48
C ALA A 110 -15.39 -15.82 -19.27
N ALA A 111 -15.21 -17.12 -19.50
CA ALA A 111 -14.93 -18.06 -18.42
C ALA A 111 -13.63 -17.70 -17.70
N MET A 112 -13.64 -17.75 -16.36
CA MET A 112 -12.46 -17.48 -15.54
C MET A 112 -11.44 -18.61 -15.74
N PRO A 113 -10.23 -18.33 -16.25
CA PRO A 113 -9.26 -19.38 -16.52
C PRO A 113 -8.79 -20.08 -15.24
N PRO A 114 -8.79 -21.41 -15.17
CA PRO A 114 -8.19 -22.14 -14.05
C PRO A 114 -6.72 -21.79 -13.88
N ASN A 115 -6.32 -21.52 -12.64
CA ASN A 115 -5.01 -21.04 -12.20
C ASN A 115 -4.65 -19.61 -12.66
N ALA A 116 -5.61 -18.83 -13.16
CA ALA A 116 -5.42 -17.38 -13.24
C ALA A 116 -5.11 -16.82 -11.86
N THR A 117 -4.12 -15.93 -11.78
CA THR A 117 -3.65 -15.36 -10.53
C THR A 117 -3.76 -13.84 -10.52
N PHE A 118 -4.08 -13.29 -9.35
CA PHE A 118 -4.34 -11.87 -9.18
C PHE A 118 -3.67 -11.37 -7.91
N ASN A 119 -3.00 -10.22 -7.99
CA ASN A 119 -2.63 -9.47 -6.79
C ASN A 119 -3.90 -8.80 -6.26
N VAL A 120 -4.20 -8.99 -4.98
CA VAL A 120 -5.36 -8.42 -4.30
C VAL A 120 -4.89 -7.56 -3.15
N ILE A 121 -5.46 -6.36 -3.03
CA ILE A 121 -5.31 -5.51 -1.87
C ILE A 121 -6.67 -5.07 -1.34
N ILE A 122 -6.82 -5.12 -0.02
CA ILE A 122 -7.99 -4.67 0.72
C ILE A 122 -7.55 -3.47 1.58
N PRO A 123 -7.63 -2.24 1.07
CA PRO A 123 -7.36 -1.05 1.89
C PRO A 123 -8.46 -0.82 2.91
N THR A 124 -8.13 -0.08 3.97
CA THR A 124 -9.12 0.45 4.90
C THR A 124 -9.91 1.55 4.21
N ALA A 125 -11.23 1.41 4.11
CA ALA A 125 -12.09 2.44 3.54
C ALA A 125 -11.93 3.77 4.29
N GLY A 126 -11.84 4.87 3.55
CA GLY A 126 -11.54 6.20 4.08
C GLY A 126 -11.48 7.27 3.00
N SER A 127 -10.90 8.43 3.32
CA SER A 127 -10.77 9.55 2.37
C SER A 127 -9.93 9.19 1.14
N ASN A 128 -8.97 8.28 1.29
CA ASN A 128 -8.07 7.84 0.23
C ASN A 128 -8.44 6.49 -0.38
N ALA A 129 -9.41 5.74 0.17
CA ALA A 129 -9.87 4.47 -0.37
C ALA A 129 -11.41 4.43 -0.33
N PHE A 130 -12.06 4.57 -1.49
CA PHE A 130 -13.50 4.82 -1.57
C PHE A 130 -14.11 4.23 -2.84
N VAL A 131 -15.44 4.14 -2.86
CA VAL A 131 -16.19 3.86 -4.08
C VAL A 131 -16.45 5.16 -4.82
N HIS A 132 -16.01 5.25 -6.07
CA HIS A 132 -16.44 6.28 -7.02
C HIS A 132 -17.64 5.77 -7.82
N LYS A 133 -18.67 6.60 -7.97
CA LYS A 133 -19.88 6.26 -8.73
C LYS A 133 -20.08 7.25 -9.88
N ALA A 134 -20.29 6.73 -11.08
CA ALA A 134 -20.60 7.49 -12.28
C ALA A 134 -22.05 7.95 -12.24
N ALA A 135 -22.28 9.18 -11.77
CA ALA A 135 -23.59 9.82 -11.74
C ALA A 135 -23.74 10.73 -12.97
N SER A 136 -24.99 10.99 -13.38
CA SER A 136 -25.26 11.87 -14.54
C SER A 136 -24.56 13.23 -14.44
N GLY A 137 -24.38 13.78 -13.23
CA GLY A 137 -23.71 15.05 -12.98
C GLY A 137 -22.18 15.02 -13.06
N ASN A 138 -21.55 13.84 -13.12
CA ASN A 138 -20.10 13.71 -13.22
C ASN A 138 -19.64 12.94 -14.47
N ILE A 139 -20.56 12.50 -15.33
CA ILE A 139 -20.25 11.83 -16.60
C ILE A 139 -20.09 12.86 -17.72
N TYR A 140 -19.02 12.70 -18.51
CA TYR A 140 -18.75 13.48 -19.71
C TYR A 140 -18.38 12.54 -20.87
N GLY A 141 -19.38 12.01 -21.59
CA GLY A 141 -19.15 11.05 -22.67
C GLY A 141 -18.66 9.71 -22.13
N ASN A 142 -17.40 9.34 -22.42
CA ASN A 142 -16.77 8.08 -22.04
C ASN A 142 -16.08 8.08 -20.66
N ASN A 143 -16.19 9.17 -19.89
CA ASN A 143 -15.51 9.29 -18.59
C ASN A 143 -16.41 9.79 -17.47
N THR A 144 -15.99 9.54 -16.24
CA THR A 144 -16.58 10.08 -15.00
C THR A 144 -15.51 10.76 -14.15
N VAL A 145 -15.82 11.96 -13.65
CA VAL A 145 -14.88 12.82 -12.91
C VAL A 145 -14.92 12.51 -11.42
N ILE A 146 -13.74 12.32 -10.83
CA ILE A 146 -13.54 12.12 -9.39
C ILE A 146 -13.44 13.48 -8.71
N ASP A 147 -14.36 13.75 -7.78
CA ASP A 147 -14.27 14.90 -6.88
C ASP A 147 -13.83 14.45 -5.48
N ASN A 148 -12.54 14.56 -5.19
CA ASN A 148 -11.96 14.19 -3.90
C ASN A 148 -10.83 15.16 -3.53
N SER A 149 -10.73 15.55 -2.26
CA SER A 149 -9.72 16.52 -1.79
C SER A 149 -8.28 16.08 -2.05
N LEU A 150 -8.01 14.77 -2.18
CA LEU A 150 -6.69 14.21 -2.46
C LEU A 150 -6.33 14.22 -3.96
N THR A 151 -7.33 14.26 -4.85
CA THR A 151 -7.14 14.27 -6.32
C THR A 151 -7.31 15.67 -6.92
N ASN A 152 -8.09 16.53 -6.28
CA ASN A 152 -8.39 17.87 -6.76
C ASN A 152 -7.15 18.76 -6.78
N ASN A 153 -6.88 19.39 -7.93
CA ASN A 153 -5.71 20.25 -8.17
C ASN A 153 -4.37 19.55 -7.91
N ASN A 154 -4.35 18.21 -7.96
CA ASN A 154 -3.18 17.40 -7.69
C ASN A 154 -2.86 16.48 -8.89
N PRO A 155 -2.15 16.98 -9.92
CA PRO A 155 -1.74 16.15 -11.07
C PRO A 155 -0.75 15.04 -10.72
N ASN A 156 -0.17 15.07 -9.51
CA ASN A 156 0.80 14.08 -9.03
C ASN A 156 0.15 13.03 -8.11
N ALA A 157 -1.18 13.05 -7.92
CA ALA A 157 -1.85 11.98 -7.20
C ALA A 157 -1.74 10.67 -7.99
N ILE A 158 -1.44 9.57 -7.30
CA ILE A 158 -1.44 8.24 -7.89
C ILE A 158 -2.80 7.60 -7.63
N VAL A 159 -3.57 7.41 -8.70
CA VAL A 159 -4.95 6.89 -8.65
C VAL A 159 -4.96 5.45 -9.14
N MET A 160 -5.25 4.52 -8.24
CA MET A 160 -5.43 3.09 -8.52
C MET A 160 -6.92 2.78 -8.59
N VAL A 161 -7.34 2.00 -9.59
CA VAL A 161 -8.76 1.77 -9.88
C VAL A 161 -9.04 0.30 -10.19
N THR A 162 -10.15 -0.20 -9.67
CA THR A 162 -10.73 -1.49 -10.05
C THR A 162 -12.24 -1.33 -10.24
N PRO A 163 -12.83 -1.76 -11.37
CA PRO A 163 -14.28 -1.77 -11.53
C PRO A 163 -15.00 -2.55 -10.42
N ASN A 164 -16.10 -2.00 -9.93
CA ASN A 164 -16.94 -2.60 -8.90
C ASN A 164 -18.38 -2.68 -9.42
N TYR A 165 -18.85 -3.88 -9.72
CA TYR A 165 -20.17 -4.09 -10.33
C TYR A 165 -21.30 -3.62 -9.42
N ASN A 166 -21.24 -3.96 -8.13
CA ASN A 166 -22.34 -3.77 -7.17
C ASN A 166 -21.84 -3.27 -5.81
N PRO A 167 -21.34 -2.03 -5.71
CA PRO A 167 -20.92 -1.45 -4.44
C PRO A 167 -22.07 -1.49 -3.41
N GLY A 168 -21.79 -1.94 -2.19
CA GLY A 168 -22.82 -2.12 -1.17
C GLY A 168 -23.67 -3.38 -1.34
N GLY A 169 -23.37 -4.23 -2.34
CA GLY A 169 -23.96 -5.56 -2.52
C GLY A 169 -25.38 -5.57 -3.07
N VAL A 170 -25.87 -4.45 -3.61
CA VAL A 170 -27.24 -4.31 -4.13
C VAL A 170 -27.21 -3.68 -5.51
N GLY A 171 -27.99 -4.25 -6.45
CA GLY A 171 -28.02 -3.81 -7.84
C GLY A 171 -26.68 -4.08 -8.54
N GLY A 172 -26.47 -3.45 -9.69
CA GLY A 172 -25.17 -3.42 -10.36
C GLY A 172 -25.28 -2.90 -11.78
N THR A 173 -24.25 -2.20 -12.24
CA THR A 173 -24.17 -1.67 -13.60
C THR A 173 -22.90 -2.18 -14.25
N ASP A 174 -23.06 -2.83 -15.40
CA ASP A 174 -21.95 -3.31 -16.19
C ASP A 174 -21.18 -2.16 -16.87
N ASN A 175 -19.87 -2.20 -16.76
CA ASN A 175 -18.94 -1.39 -17.54
C ASN A 175 -17.85 -2.31 -18.11
N ILE A 176 -18.19 -3.07 -19.15
CA ILE A 176 -17.38 -4.17 -19.71
C ILE A 176 -16.18 -3.71 -20.56
N HIS A 177 -15.64 -2.53 -20.26
CA HIS A 177 -14.61 -1.86 -21.06
C HIS A 177 -13.30 -1.81 -20.28
N ASN A 178 -12.17 -1.87 -20.99
CA ASN A 178 -10.89 -1.54 -20.35
C ASN A 178 -10.92 -0.08 -19.90
N ILE A 179 -10.51 0.17 -18.67
CA ILE A 179 -10.50 1.50 -18.09
C ILE A 179 -9.09 2.06 -17.96
N GLY A 180 -8.99 3.38 -17.98
CA GLY A 180 -7.80 4.11 -17.56
C GLY A 180 -8.18 5.30 -16.69
N VAL A 181 -7.16 6.02 -16.23
CA VAL A 181 -7.32 7.31 -15.56
C VAL A 181 -6.62 8.42 -16.33
N PHE A 182 -7.15 9.64 -16.21
CA PHE A 182 -6.50 10.84 -16.72
C PHE A 182 -6.75 12.04 -15.81
N TYR A 183 -5.88 13.04 -15.89
CA TYR A 183 -6.02 14.32 -15.19
C TYR A 183 -6.30 15.46 -16.17
N ASN A 184 -7.40 16.19 -15.97
CA ASN A 184 -7.75 17.34 -16.80
C ASN A 184 -8.53 18.38 -15.97
N GLY A 185 -8.33 19.67 -16.27
CA GLY A 185 -9.14 20.74 -15.69
C GLY A 185 -9.13 20.79 -14.15
N GLY A 186 -8.05 20.35 -13.51
CA GLY A 186 -7.93 20.31 -12.05
C GLY A 186 -8.50 19.05 -11.38
N LYS A 187 -8.93 18.06 -12.15
CA LYS A 187 -9.59 16.84 -11.64
C LYS A 187 -9.03 15.58 -12.31
N TRP A 188 -9.05 14.48 -11.57
CA TRP A 188 -8.86 13.14 -12.11
C TRP A 188 -10.19 12.57 -12.61
N ALA A 189 -10.15 11.73 -13.64
CA ALA A 189 -11.30 11.03 -14.19
C ALA A 189 -10.95 9.58 -14.53
N ILE A 190 -11.96 8.71 -14.48
CA ILE A 190 -11.90 7.32 -14.96
C ILE A 190 -12.61 7.27 -16.31
N PHE A 191 -12.03 6.61 -17.31
CA PHE A 191 -12.59 6.56 -18.65
C PHE A 191 -12.52 5.19 -19.29
N ASN A 192 -13.46 4.92 -20.19
CA ASN A 192 -13.45 3.76 -21.06
C ASN A 192 -12.49 4.02 -22.22
N GLN A 193 -11.45 3.19 -22.35
CA GLN A 193 -10.35 3.44 -23.29
C GLN A 193 -10.74 3.22 -24.76
N ASP A 194 -11.78 2.43 -25.00
CA ASP A 194 -12.40 2.20 -26.31
C ASP A 194 -13.34 3.35 -26.75
N SER A 195 -13.44 4.42 -25.95
CA SER A 195 -14.34 5.56 -26.16
C SER A 195 -15.83 5.24 -26.02
N ALA A 196 -16.21 4.05 -25.52
CA ALA A 196 -17.59 3.75 -25.20
C ALA A 196 -18.12 4.67 -24.09
N SER A 197 -19.37 5.12 -24.20
CA SER A 197 -19.99 5.98 -23.19
C SER A 197 -19.91 5.37 -21.79
N MET A 198 -19.60 6.18 -20.78
CA MET A 198 -19.56 5.76 -19.39
C MET A 198 -20.99 5.46 -18.92
N PRO A 199 -21.32 4.22 -18.51
CA PRO A 199 -22.66 3.88 -18.05
C PRO A 199 -23.02 4.65 -16.78
N VAL A 200 -24.26 5.15 -16.72
CA VAL A 200 -24.80 5.74 -15.49
C VAL A 200 -24.90 4.65 -14.43
N ASP A 201 -24.50 4.99 -13.21
CA ASP A 201 -24.39 4.11 -12.04
C ASP A 201 -23.25 3.09 -12.06
N ALA A 202 -22.40 3.06 -13.10
CA ALA A 202 -21.13 2.32 -13.05
C ALA A 202 -20.30 2.77 -11.83
N ALA A 203 -19.61 1.84 -11.19
CA ALA A 203 -18.86 2.12 -9.97
C ALA A 203 -17.46 1.51 -9.98
N PHE A 204 -16.59 2.12 -9.19
CA PHE A 204 -15.17 1.82 -9.18
C PHE A 204 -14.64 1.91 -7.75
N ASN A 205 -13.86 0.92 -7.33
CA ASN A 205 -13.02 1.03 -6.14
C ASN A 205 -11.80 1.88 -6.49
N VAL A 206 -11.60 2.96 -5.75
CA VAL A 206 -10.53 3.93 -5.97
C VAL A 206 -9.63 3.98 -4.74
N LEU A 207 -8.33 3.89 -4.96
CA LEU A 207 -7.29 4.14 -3.96
C LEU A 207 -6.40 5.29 -4.46
N VAL A 208 -6.31 6.35 -3.66
CA VAL A 208 -5.51 7.54 -3.95
C VAL A 208 -4.29 7.54 -3.05
N LEU A 209 -3.12 7.70 -3.65
CA LEU A 209 -1.83 7.64 -2.97
C LEU A 209 -0.99 8.86 -3.34
N ALA A 210 -0.11 9.26 -2.43
CA ALA A 210 0.97 10.18 -2.74
C ALA A 210 2.15 9.40 -3.34
N GLU A 211 2.90 10.04 -4.22
CA GLU A 211 4.13 9.46 -4.78
C GLU A 211 5.15 9.14 -3.67
N ASP A 212 5.78 7.98 -3.79
CA ASP A 212 6.87 7.49 -2.95
C ASP A 212 7.68 6.44 -3.75
N THR A 213 8.76 5.93 -3.18
CA THR A 213 9.59 4.85 -3.72
C THR A 213 8.79 3.61 -4.15
N GLY A 214 7.69 3.29 -3.46
CA GLY A 214 6.78 2.19 -3.78
C GLY A 214 5.49 2.61 -4.50
N VAL A 215 5.30 3.90 -4.80
CA VAL A 215 4.11 4.43 -5.45
C VAL A 215 4.52 5.46 -6.49
N PHE A 216 4.47 5.10 -7.77
CA PHE A 216 5.06 5.93 -8.82
C PHE A 216 4.36 5.73 -10.17
N VAL A 217 4.61 6.65 -11.10
CA VAL A 217 4.27 6.46 -12.50
C VAL A 217 5.39 5.70 -13.21
N HIS A 218 5.06 4.58 -13.84
CA HIS A 218 5.93 3.90 -14.80
C HIS A 218 5.61 4.36 -16.23
N LYS A 219 6.63 4.65 -17.03
CA LYS A 219 6.49 5.06 -18.42
C LYS A 219 7.23 4.11 -19.36
N ALA A 220 6.53 3.63 -20.38
CA ALA A 220 7.10 2.82 -21.44
C ALA A 220 7.99 3.69 -22.34
N THR A 221 9.26 3.31 -22.47
CA THR A 221 10.26 3.96 -23.32
C THR A 221 10.85 2.93 -24.26
N SER A 222 11.42 3.36 -25.38
CA SER A 222 12.10 2.45 -26.31
C SER A 222 13.21 1.61 -25.64
N GLY A 223 13.81 2.11 -24.55
CA GLY A 223 14.86 1.41 -23.81
C GLY A 223 14.35 0.38 -22.79
N ASN A 224 13.08 0.41 -22.42
CA ASN A 224 12.50 -0.54 -21.44
C ASN A 224 11.39 -1.42 -22.04
N ILE A 225 10.99 -1.20 -23.30
CA ILE A 225 10.03 -2.04 -24.01
C ILE A 225 10.71 -3.28 -24.57
N THR A 226 10.07 -4.44 -24.38
CA THR A 226 10.35 -5.66 -25.14
C THR A 226 9.01 -6.23 -25.61
N PHE A 227 8.78 -6.13 -26.93
CA PHE A 227 7.54 -6.56 -27.59
C PHE A 227 6.27 -5.98 -26.93
N ASN A 228 5.47 -6.80 -26.26
CA ASN A 228 4.20 -6.47 -25.63
C ASN A 228 4.33 -6.02 -24.16
N SER A 229 5.56 -5.82 -23.68
CA SER A 229 5.84 -5.51 -22.27
C SER A 229 6.79 -4.33 -22.10
N THR A 230 6.71 -3.68 -20.94
CA THR A 230 7.66 -2.67 -20.47
C THR A 230 8.19 -3.04 -19.09
N VAL A 231 9.52 -3.11 -18.97
CA VAL A 231 10.22 -3.52 -17.75
C VAL A 231 10.30 -2.34 -16.77
N ILE A 232 9.95 -2.62 -15.52
CA ILE A 232 10.05 -1.68 -14.40
C ILE A 232 11.41 -1.89 -13.73
N ASP A 233 12.22 -0.84 -13.66
CA ASP A 233 13.46 -0.83 -12.89
C ASP A 233 13.24 -0.08 -11.58
N ASN A 234 13.04 -0.81 -10.49
CA ASN A 234 12.84 -0.23 -9.17
C ASN A 234 13.51 -1.12 -8.11
N PRO A 235 14.32 -0.56 -7.18
CA PRO A 235 14.97 -1.34 -6.12
C PRO A 235 14.03 -2.17 -5.23
N LEU A 236 12.75 -1.81 -5.14
CA LEU A 236 11.73 -2.57 -4.40
C LEU A 236 11.20 -3.79 -5.17
N LEU A 237 11.47 -3.87 -6.48
CA LEU A 237 10.99 -4.92 -7.38
C LEU A 237 12.11 -5.82 -7.92
N ASN A 238 13.29 -5.25 -8.11
CA ASN A 238 14.44 -5.97 -8.65
C ASN A 238 14.85 -7.11 -7.72
N ASP A 239 14.92 -8.34 -8.23
CA ASP A 239 15.26 -9.56 -7.48
C ASP A 239 14.24 -9.94 -6.39
N TYR A 240 13.03 -9.34 -6.41
CA TYR A 240 11.93 -9.66 -5.48
C TYR A 240 10.73 -10.28 -6.21
N PRO A 241 10.77 -11.60 -6.53
CA PRO A 241 9.69 -12.29 -7.24
C PRO A 241 8.38 -12.41 -6.43
N ASN A 242 8.44 -12.19 -5.11
CA ASN A 242 7.28 -12.23 -4.21
C ASN A 242 6.62 -10.86 -4.00
N ALA A 243 7.09 -9.81 -4.68
CA ALA A 243 6.44 -8.49 -4.62
C ALA A 243 5.04 -8.54 -5.22
N LEU A 244 4.11 -7.80 -4.64
CA LEU A 244 2.80 -7.56 -5.23
C LEU A 244 2.84 -6.22 -5.96
N VAL A 245 2.56 -6.26 -7.26
CA VAL A 245 2.52 -5.09 -8.14
C VAL A 245 1.08 -4.87 -8.55
N PHE A 246 0.58 -3.66 -8.31
CA PHE A 246 -0.74 -3.22 -8.78
C PHE A 246 -0.54 -2.17 -9.85
N VAL A 247 -1.40 -2.20 -10.86
CA VAL A 247 -1.30 -1.30 -12.02
C VAL A 247 -2.65 -0.71 -12.40
N THR A 248 -2.65 0.56 -12.80
CA THR A 248 -3.78 1.21 -13.47
C THR A 248 -3.25 2.03 -14.65
N PRO A 249 -3.78 1.88 -15.88
CA PRO A 249 -3.38 2.70 -17.02
C PRO A 249 -3.58 4.19 -16.72
N ASN A 250 -2.55 4.99 -16.97
CA ASN A 250 -2.60 6.44 -16.81
C ASN A 250 -2.34 7.07 -18.19
N TRP A 251 -3.39 7.64 -18.78
CA TRP A 251 -3.30 8.19 -20.13
C TRP A 251 -2.34 9.37 -20.21
N ASN A 252 -2.35 10.28 -19.23
CA ASN A 252 -1.60 11.54 -19.28
C ASN A 252 -0.91 11.86 -17.94
N PRO A 253 0.14 11.12 -17.55
CA PRO A 253 0.81 11.35 -16.28
C PRO A 253 1.28 12.81 -16.12
N GLY A 254 1.04 13.39 -14.94
CA GLY A 254 1.30 14.81 -14.68
C GLY A 254 0.34 15.79 -15.38
N GLY A 255 -0.70 15.31 -16.06
CA GLY A 255 -1.70 16.11 -16.75
C GLY A 255 -1.30 16.60 -18.15
N SER A 256 -0.29 15.98 -18.79
CA SER A 256 0.20 16.42 -20.10
C SER A 256 0.53 15.26 -21.05
N GLY A 257 0.22 15.45 -22.34
CA GLY A 257 0.39 14.40 -23.37
C GLY A 257 -0.57 13.24 -23.19
N GLY A 258 -0.36 12.14 -23.92
CA GLY A 258 -0.95 10.85 -23.56
C GLY A 258 -1.04 9.82 -24.67
N THR A 259 -0.83 8.55 -24.31
CA THR A 259 -0.88 7.40 -25.23
C THR A 259 -1.99 6.46 -24.80
N TYR A 260 -2.94 6.20 -25.69
CA TYR A 260 -4.01 5.24 -25.43
C TYR A 260 -3.47 3.81 -25.48
N LEU A 261 -3.94 2.98 -24.54
CA LEU A 261 -3.67 1.55 -24.50
C LEU A 261 -4.93 0.79 -24.12
N ASP A 262 -5.89 0.72 -25.04
CA ASP A 262 -7.13 -0.06 -24.87
C ASP A 262 -6.87 -1.57 -24.96
N LYS A 263 -6.31 -2.11 -23.88
CA LYS A 263 -5.89 -3.50 -23.73
C LYS A 263 -6.07 -3.91 -22.27
N SER A 264 -6.40 -5.18 -22.05
CA SER A 264 -6.28 -5.77 -20.71
C SER A 264 -4.80 -5.92 -20.38
N ILE A 265 -4.42 -5.47 -19.19
CA ILE A 265 -3.02 -5.45 -18.76
C ILE A 265 -2.80 -6.40 -17.59
N GLY A 266 -1.59 -6.95 -17.54
CA GLY A 266 -1.12 -7.77 -16.43
C GLY A 266 0.28 -7.34 -15.99
N VAL A 267 0.74 -7.97 -14.91
CA VAL A 267 2.14 -7.86 -14.45
C VAL A 267 2.80 -9.22 -14.45
N TRP A 268 4.10 -9.25 -14.70
CA TRP A 268 4.89 -10.48 -14.63
C TRP A 268 6.33 -10.22 -14.18
N TYR A 269 6.92 -11.22 -13.53
CA TYR A 269 8.32 -11.22 -13.14
C TYR A 269 9.19 -11.84 -14.25
N THR A 270 10.14 -11.08 -14.75
CA THR A 270 11.03 -11.42 -15.88
C THR A 270 12.16 -12.38 -15.50
N GLY A 271 12.28 -12.74 -14.22
CA GLY A 271 13.39 -13.50 -13.65
C GLY A 271 14.35 -12.63 -12.83
N THR A 272 14.43 -11.32 -13.11
CA THR A 272 15.19 -10.35 -12.30
C THR A 272 14.43 -9.07 -12.01
N LYS A 273 13.42 -8.72 -12.82
CA LYS A 273 12.63 -7.49 -12.69
C LYS A 273 11.14 -7.79 -12.87
N TRP A 274 10.30 -6.81 -12.61
CA TRP A 274 8.87 -6.88 -12.95
C TRP A 274 8.59 -6.10 -14.23
N ALA A 275 7.53 -6.44 -14.93
CA ALA A 275 7.08 -5.76 -16.14
C ALA A 275 5.56 -5.66 -16.19
N VAL A 276 5.05 -4.59 -16.82
CA VAL A 276 3.64 -4.48 -17.26
C VAL A 276 3.57 -4.99 -18.69
N PHE A 277 2.54 -5.78 -19.02
CA PHE A 277 2.34 -6.30 -20.37
C PHE A 277 0.87 -6.23 -20.79
N THR A 278 0.64 -6.18 -22.09
CA THR A 278 -0.69 -6.40 -22.69
C THR A 278 -0.96 -7.90 -22.79
N GLN A 279 -2.11 -8.34 -22.29
CA GLN A 279 -2.40 -9.77 -22.20
C GLN A 279 -2.67 -10.43 -23.56
N ASP A 280 -3.20 -9.67 -24.51
CA ASP A 280 -3.42 -10.11 -25.90
C ASP A 280 -2.14 -10.22 -26.76
N GLY A 281 -0.99 -9.83 -26.22
CA GLY A 281 0.29 -9.83 -26.95
C GLY A 281 0.49 -8.64 -27.91
N THR A 282 -0.41 -7.65 -27.93
CA THR A 282 -0.24 -6.42 -28.71
C THR A 282 1.01 -5.66 -28.25
N SER A 283 1.85 -5.20 -29.17
CA SER A 283 3.07 -4.45 -28.84
C SER A 283 2.81 -3.28 -27.88
N MET A 284 3.66 -3.14 -26.85
CA MET A 284 3.58 -2.05 -25.88
C MET A 284 3.91 -0.72 -26.57
N PRO A 285 3.00 0.27 -26.60
CA PRO A 285 3.29 1.56 -27.21
C PRO A 285 4.34 2.34 -26.42
N VAL A 286 5.23 3.04 -27.14
CA VAL A 286 6.10 4.05 -26.52
C VAL A 286 5.21 5.15 -25.92
N ASP A 287 5.62 5.67 -24.77
CA ASP A 287 4.93 6.68 -23.97
C ASP A 287 3.64 6.21 -23.28
N ALA A 288 3.23 4.93 -23.40
CA ALA A 288 2.22 4.37 -22.51
C ALA A 288 2.67 4.50 -21.05
N ALA A 289 1.75 4.87 -20.16
CA ALA A 289 2.06 5.16 -18.77
C ALA A 289 1.10 4.46 -17.82
N PHE A 290 1.59 4.18 -16.62
CA PHE A 290 0.91 3.35 -15.64
C PHE A 290 1.14 3.89 -14.24
N ASN A 291 0.08 4.01 -13.45
CA ASN A 291 0.16 4.18 -12.01
C ASN A 291 0.52 2.84 -11.39
N ILE A 292 1.62 2.80 -10.62
CA ILE A 292 2.15 1.59 -10.00
C ILE A 292 2.13 1.74 -8.48
N LEU A 293 1.58 0.72 -7.81
CA LEU A 293 1.78 0.48 -6.38
C LEU A 293 2.55 -0.83 -6.20
N VAL A 294 3.65 -0.75 -5.47
CA VAL A 294 4.51 -1.87 -5.10
C VAL A 294 4.35 -2.16 -3.62
N LEU A 295 3.91 -3.38 -3.31
CA LEU A 295 3.99 -3.95 -1.97
C LEU A 295 5.04 -5.05 -2.00
N ALA A 296 6.29 -4.65 -1.84
CA ALA A 296 7.38 -5.60 -1.69
C ALA A 296 7.29 -6.21 -0.28
N PRO A 297 7.33 -7.55 -0.13
CA PRO A 297 7.46 -8.17 1.17
C PRO A 297 8.81 -7.78 1.73
N LYS A 298 8.81 -6.76 2.60
CA LYS A 298 9.97 -6.42 3.39
C LYS A 298 9.83 -7.19 4.68
N PHE A 299 10.67 -8.21 4.82
CA PHE A 299 10.96 -8.80 6.11
C PHE A 299 12.41 -8.46 6.46
N ASP A 300 12.71 -8.49 7.75
CA ASP A 300 14.08 -8.40 8.23
C ASP A 300 14.23 -9.31 9.44
N ASP A 301 15.36 -9.99 9.53
CA ASP A 301 15.75 -10.79 10.65
C ASP A 301 17.16 -10.39 11.11
N PHE A 302 17.27 -10.02 12.38
CA PHE A 302 18.52 -9.49 12.90
C PHE A 302 18.68 -9.82 14.38
N VAL A 303 19.93 -9.79 14.83
CA VAL A 303 20.23 -9.86 16.26
C VAL A 303 20.19 -8.44 16.83
N HIS A 304 19.23 -8.18 17.71
CA HIS A 304 19.17 -6.96 18.51
C HIS A 304 19.96 -7.15 19.79
N THR A 305 20.92 -6.26 20.07
CA THR A 305 21.70 -6.28 21.32
C THR A 305 21.44 -5.02 22.13
N ALA A 306 21.12 -5.18 23.41
CA ALA A 306 21.03 -4.08 24.35
C ALA A 306 22.42 -3.45 24.55
N THR A 307 22.57 -2.19 24.18
CA THR A 307 23.76 -1.37 24.35
C THR A 307 23.45 -0.17 25.22
N SER A 308 24.48 0.47 25.78
CA SER A 308 24.29 1.72 26.53
C SER A 308 23.66 2.84 25.69
N ALA A 309 23.78 2.79 24.36
CA ALA A 309 23.22 3.78 23.45
C ALA A 309 21.72 3.58 23.16
N ASN A 310 21.24 2.34 23.19
CA ASN A 310 19.84 2.02 22.87
C ASN A 310 19.01 1.62 24.10
N THR A 311 19.62 1.53 25.28
CA THR A 311 18.98 1.06 26.51
C THR A 311 18.74 2.20 27.48
N VAL A 312 17.51 2.28 28.01
CA VAL A 312 17.14 3.20 29.09
C VAL A 312 16.38 2.41 30.12
N THR A 313 16.94 2.28 31.32
CA THR A 313 16.38 1.52 32.45
C THR A 313 16.01 0.10 32.01
N HIS A 314 14.73 -0.29 32.15
CA HIS A 314 14.16 -1.59 31.85
C HIS A 314 13.83 -1.85 30.37
N SER A 315 14.27 -1.00 29.43
CA SER A 315 13.93 -1.16 28.01
C SER A 315 15.09 -0.86 27.06
N THR A 316 15.12 -1.58 25.93
CA THR A 316 16.04 -1.35 24.82
C THR A 316 15.27 -1.07 23.53
N LYS A 317 15.75 -0.09 22.75
CA LYS A 317 15.12 0.42 21.53
C LYS A 317 15.61 -0.35 20.31
N ILE A 318 14.66 -0.82 19.50
CA ILE A 318 14.93 -1.39 18.18
C ILE A 318 15.06 -0.23 17.19
N ASP A 319 16.18 -0.19 16.48
CA ASP A 319 16.42 0.74 15.39
C ASP A 319 16.50 -0.05 14.08
N ASN A 320 15.38 -0.11 13.38
CA ASN A 320 15.25 -0.85 12.13
C ASN A 320 14.32 -0.12 11.17
N ALA A 321 14.67 -0.09 9.89
CA ALA A 321 13.91 0.63 8.87
C ALA A 321 12.45 0.15 8.73
N LEU A 322 12.15 -1.11 9.05
CA LEU A 322 10.80 -1.68 8.98
C LEU A 322 9.95 -1.34 10.22
N THR A 323 10.58 -1.00 11.35
CA THR A 323 9.90 -0.74 12.62
C THR A 323 9.86 0.74 13.01
N ASN A 324 10.80 1.54 12.52
CA ASN A 324 10.91 2.97 12.84
C ASN A 324 9.72 3.75 12.27
N GLY A 325 9.02 4.52 13.12
CA GLY A 325 7.85 5.30 12.71
C GLY A 325 6.61 4.45 12.37
N ASN A 326 6.67 3.13 12.57
CA ASN A 326 5.64 2.19 12.15
C ASN A 326 4.98 1.50 13.36
N PRO A 327 3.89 2.08 13.93
CA PRO A 327 3.14 1.46 15.03
C PRO A 327 2.41 0.17 14.63
N ASN A 328 2.25 -0.07 13.31
CA ASN A 328 1.53 -1.22 12.78
C ASN A 328 2.45 -2.39 12.42
N ALA A 329 3.78 -2.24 12.55
CA ALA A 329 4.70 -3.35 12.37
C ALA A 329 4.39 -4.47 13.37
N ILE A 330 4.36 -5.72 12.89
CA ILE A 330 4.36 -6.88 13.77
C ILE A 330 5.82 -7.27 13.96
N VAL A 331 6.27 -7.37 15.21
CA VAL A 331 7.66 -7.64 15.54
C VAL A 331 7.70 -8.79 16.53
N PHE A 332 8.45 -9.83 16.19
CA PHE A 332 8.74 -10.95 17.07
C PHE A 332 10.13 -10.77 17.64
N ALA A 333 10.29 -11.00 18.94
CA ALA A 333 11.58 -11.05 19.61
C ALA A 333 11.68 -12.34 20.42
N THR A 334 12.79 -13.05 20.28
CA THR A 334 13.13 -14.23 21.08
C THR A 334 14.48 -14.02 21.73
N PRO A 335 14.64 -14.16 23.06
CA PRO A 335 15.93 -14.02 23.72
C PRO A 335 16.97 -14.96 23.10
N ASN A 336 18.17 -14.43 22.85
CA ASN A 336 19.31 -15.15 22.33
C ASN A 336 20.45 -15.06 23.34
N TRP A 337 20.71 -16.16 24.06
CA TRP A 337 21.76 -16.19 25.08
C TRP A 337 23.18 -16.25 24.50
N ASN A 338 23.35 -16.74 23.27
CA ASN A 338 24.66 -16.96 22.66
C ASN A 338 24.76 -16.40 21.22
N PRO A 339 24.56 -15.07 21.03
CA PRO A 339 24.63 -14.47 19.71
C PRO A 339 26.01 -14.71 19.07
N GLY A 340 26.04 -15.28 17.87
CA GLY A 340 27.30 -15.61 17.18
C GLY A 340 28.10 -16.78 17.78
N GLY A 341 27.52 -17.54 18.72
CA GLY A 341 28.13 -18.73 19.32
C GLY A 341 29.08 -18.46 20.49
N SER A 342 29.19 -17.22 20.95
CA SER A 342 29.92 -16.85 22.17
C SER A 342 28.99 -16.77 23.38
N SER A 343 29.55 -16.82 24.60
CA SER A 343 28.77 -16.61 25.83
C SER A 343 28.16 -15.21 25.83
N GLY A 344 26.83 -15.11 25.95
CA GLY A 344 26.14 -13.82 26.05
C GLY A 344 25.64 -13.49 27.46
N THR A 345 24.94 -12.37 27.58
CA THR A 345 24.36 -11.89 28.84
C THR A 345 23.04 -12.60 29.10
N TYR A 346 22.91 -13.22 30.27
CA TYR A 346 21.69 -13.90 30.67
C TYR A 346 20.57 -12.91 31.00
N LEU A 347 19.40 -13.09 30.36
CA LEU A 347 18.18 -12.34 30.64
C LEU A 347 17.19 -13.27 31.33
N ASN A 348 16.99 -13.10 32.64
CA ASN A 348 16.07 -13.91 33.45
C ASN A 348 14.79 -13.15 33.81
N HIS A 349 14.26 -12.39 32.87
CA HIS A 349 13.08 -11.56 33.08
C HIS A 349 12.06 -11.85 31.98
N ASN A 350 10.79 -11.87 32.36
CA ASN A 350 9.72 -11.87 31.37
C ASN A 350 9.80 -10.55 30.61
N PHE A 351 9.84 -10.62 29.28
CA PHE A 351 9.93 -9.44 28.44
C PHE A 351 8.62 -9.22 27.68
N GLY A 352 8.42 -7.99 27.24
CA GLY A 352 7.34 -7.61 26.35
C GLY A 352 7.84 -6.68 25.25
N MET A 353 6.93 -6.33 24.35
CA MET A 353 7.17 -5.35 23.31
C MET A 353 6.16 -4.23 23.37
N TRP A 354 6.61 -3.00 23.12
CA TRP A 354 5.74 -1.83 23.04
C TRP A 354 6.28 -0.80 22.06
N TYR A 355 5.38 0.02 21.52
CA TYR A 355 5.71 1.11 20.61
C TYR A 355 5.55 2.47 21.30
N THR A 356 6.55 3.34 21.17
CA THR A 356 6.48 4.70 21.72
C THR A 356 5.83 5.66 20.73
N SER A 357 4.78 6.39 21.12
CA SER A 357 3.99 7.24 20.22
C SER A 357 4.49 8.68 20.03
N SER A 358 5.63 9.07 20.59
CA SER A 358 6.22 10.42 20.42
C SER A 358 6.83 10.62 19.02
N SER A 359 7.17 11.86 18.66
CA SER A 359 7.87 12.18 17.39
C SER A 359 9.11 11.29 17.21
N GLY A 360 9.13 10.48 16.15
CA GLY A 360 10.17 9.46 15.91
C GLY A 360 9.89 8.09 16.55
N GLY A 361 8.61 7.74 16.75
CA GLY A 361 8.16 6.54 17.47
C GLY A 361 8.84 5.24 17.06
N GLN A 362 9.12 4.39 18.05
CA GLN A 362 9.97 3.21 17.90
C GLN A 362 9.48 2.04 18.75
N TRP A 363 9.69 0.84 18.23
CA TRP A 363 9.50 -0.40 18.96
C TRP A 363 10.61 -0.61 20.00
N ARG A 364 10.22 -1.14 21.15
CA ARG A 364 11.12 -1.42 22.28
C ARG A 364 10.83 -2.80 22.84
N ILE A 365 11.89 -3.49 23.26
CA ILE A 365 11.83 -4.66 24.12
C ILE A 365 12.01 -4.18 25.55
N PHE A 366 11.17 -4.63 26.48
CA PHE A 366 11.23 -4.20 27.88
C PHE A 366 11.03 -5.37 28.84
N ASN A 367 11.63 -5.28 30.03
CA ASN A 367 11.38 -6.21 31.12
C ASN A 367 10.05 -5.85 31.79
N GLN A 368 9.12 -6.80 31.86
CA GLN A 368 7.77 -6.58 32.38
C GLN A 368 7.75 -6.33 33.90
N ASP A 369 8.76 -6.82 34.60
CA ASP A 369 8.96 -6.59 36.04
C ASP A 369 9.71 -5.28 36.35
N ILE A 370 10.02 -4.48 35.32
CA ILE A 370 10.73 -3.18 35.42
C ILE A 370 12.18 -3.33 35.93
N ALA A 371 12.73 -4.54 35.97
CA ALA A 371 14.16 -4.72 36.17
C ALA A 371 14.95 -4.08 35.03
N ASP A 372 16.09 -3.46 35.33
CA ASP A 372 16.94 -2.84 34.31
C ASP A 372 17.31 -3.85 33.22
N MET A 373 17.26 -3.42 31.96
CA MET A 373 17.60 -4.24 30.81
C MET A 373 19.13 -4.45 30.80
N PRO A 374 19.63 -5.68 30.93
CA PRO A 374 21.07 -5.92 30.99
C PRO A 374 21.76 -5.53 29.69
N ILE A 375 22.85 -4.75 29.78
CA ILE A 375 23.69 -4.46 28.62
C ILE A 375 24.34 -5.76 28.12
N GLY A 376 24.27 -5.99 26.82
CA GLY A 376 24.69 -7.23 26.16
C GLY A 376 23.58 -8.29 26.08
N ALA A 377 22.40 -8.09 26.68
CA ALA A 377 21.26 -8.96 26.43
C ALA A 377 20.91 -8.90 24.93
N ALA A 378 20.78 -10.06 24.29
CA ALA A 378 20.54 -10.16 22.85
C ALA A 378 19.23 -10.88 22.55
N PHE A 379 18.65 -10.56 21.40
CA PHE A 379 17.39 -11.11 20.91
C PHE A 379 17.50 -11.39 19.41
N ASN A 380 17.00 -12.54 18.98
CA ASN A 380 16.65 -12.74 17.58
C ASN A 380 15.36 -11.97 17.33
N VAL A 381 15.41 -10.98 16.46
CA VAL A 381 14.26 -10.18 16.07
C VAL A 381 13.87 -10.56 14.65
N PHE A 382 12.58 -10.82 14.46
CA PHE A 382 11.99 -11.05 13.16
C PHE A 382 10.87 -10.05 12.94
N VAL A 383 11.00 -9.26 11.88
CA VAL A 383 9.98 -8.35 11.38
C VAL A 383 9.43 -9.00 10.11
N PRO A 384 8.34 -9.78 10.20
CA PRO A 384 7.73 -10.39 9.03
C PRO A 384 7.16 -9.35 8.07
N ASN A 385 6.98 -9.78 6.82
CA ASN A 385 6.03 -9.13 5.93
C ASN A 385 4.62 -9.21 6.55
N PRO A 386 3.88 -8.10 6.65
CA PRO A 386 2.48 -8.15 7.07
C PRO A 386 1.64 -8.87 6.00
N ASP A 387 1.23 -10.10 6.28
CA ASP A 387 0.27 -10.86 5.49
C ASP A 387 -0.78 -11.53 6.39
N ALA A 388 -1.73 -12.27 5.81
CA ALA A 388 -2.83 -12.88 6.55
C ALA A 388 -2.40 -13.93 7.58
N SER A 389 -1.18 -14.47 7.48
CA SER A 389 -0.61 -15.42 8.46
C SER A 389 0.04 -14.73 9.66
N VAL A 390 0.22 -13.41 9.61
CA VAL A 390 0.87 -12.61 10.63
C VAL A 390 -0.14 -11.62 11.21
N PHE A 391 -0.64 -11.88 12.42
CA PHE A 391 -1.71 -11.10 13.03
C PHE A 391 -1.43 -10.77 14.49
N VAL A 392 -2.03 -9.67 14.95
CA VAL A 392 -2.09 -9.33 16.37
C VAL A 392 -3.38 -9.90 16.95
N HIS A 393 -3.26 -10.88 17.85
CA HIS A 393 -4.40 -11.32 18.65
C HIS A 393 -4.66 -10.30 19.77
N LYS A 394 -5.85 -9.68 19.78
CA LYS A 394 -6.27 -8.77 20.84
C LYS A 394 -7.22 -9.47 21.79
N ALA A 395 -6.78 -9.63 23.03
CA ALA A 395 -7.65 -10.06 24.12
C ALA A 395 -8.73 -8.99 24.39
N THR A 396 -9.98 -9.42 24.42
CA THR A 396 -11.17 -8.63 24.78
C THR A 396 -11.99 -9.42 25.80
N ALA A 397 -12.91 -8.75 26.50
CA ALA A 397 -13.81 -9.43 27.43
C ALA A 397 -14.66 -10.51 26.74
N SER A 398 -14.94 -10.38 25.44
CA SER A 398 -15.77 -11.33 24.69
C SER A 398 -15.02 -12.56 24.20
N ASN A 399 -13.68 -12.53 24.18
CA ASN A 399 -12.85 -13.64 23.70
C ASN A 399 -11.86 -14.16 24.74
N THR A 400 -11.95 -13.69 25.98
CA THR A 400 -11.12 -14.16 27.09
C THR A 400 -11.93 -15.07 28.00
N PHE A 401 -11.46 -16.30 28.23
CA PHE A 401 -12.02 -17.22 29.20
C PHE A 401 -10.93 -17.69 30.15
N ALA A 402 -11.06 -17.34 31.43
CA ALA A 402 -10.04 -17.57 32.45
C ALA A 402 -8.65 -17.04 32.02
N ASN A 403 -7.70 -17.93 31.76
CA ASN A 403 -6.33 -17.64 31.35
C ASN A 403 -6.06 -17.85 29.85
N GLN A 404 -7.10 -17.95 29.02
CA GLN A 404 -7.01 -18.20 27.58
C GLN A 404 -7.79 -17.15 26.79
N THR A 405 -7.36 -16.92 25.55
CA THR A 405 -8.02 -16.02 24.62
C THR A 405 -8.21 -16.71 23.26
N THR A 406 -9.37 -16.51 22.62
CA THR A 406 -9.76 -17.17 21.35
C THR A 406 -9.87 -16.21 20.18
#